data_AF-A0A4R3MLT2-F1
#
_entry.id   AF-A0A4R3MLT2-F1
#
_cell.length_a   1.000
_cell.length_b   1.000
_cell.length_c   1.000
_cell.angle_alpha   90.00
_cell.angle_beta   90.00
_cell.angle_gamma   90.00
#
_symmetry.space_group_name_H-M   'P 1'
#
loop_
_entity.id
_entity.type
_entity.pdbx_description
1 polymer ?
#
loop_
_entity_poly.entity_id
_entity_poly.type
_entity_poly.pdbx_seq_one_letter_code
_entity_poly.pdbx_strand_id
1 'polypeptide(L)'
;MPKFEETQRICSNFRIILFILFVVFLTLTIFLNVDFIVGTIMCLVFLIIFYILKLNLTVYDDRIEYKLFPFHKSNRVIMLNSIVKIDTIRPSKLGIFGFKIKNTPSGTFYYFGGNTIMRIRTIDGKVLLIGTRKIEKMEHALK
;
A
#
# COMPACT_ATOMS: atom_id res chain seq x y z
N MET A 1 -24.21 -3.61 -2.65
CA MET A 1 -23.39 -2.41 -2.99
C MET A 1 -22.19 -2.37 -2.04
N PRO A 2 -21.07 -1.74 -2.41
CA PRO A 2 -19.96 -1.57 -1.47
C PRO A 2 -20.37 -0.62 -0.34
N LYS A 3 -20.14 -1.01 0.92
CA LYS A 3 -20.36 -0.17 2.10
C LYS A 3 -19.26 0.88 2.26
N PHE A 4 -18.04 0.56 1.79
CA PHE A 4 -16.90 1.45 1.87
C PHE A 4 -15.92 1.17 0.73
N GLU A 5 -15.36 2.25 0.17
CA GLU A 5 -14.30 2.19 -0.83
C GLU A 5 -13.22 3.24 -0.54
N GLU A 6 -11.97 2.80 -0.61
CA GLU A 6 -10.80 3.66 -0.48
C GLU A 6 -9.72 3.26 -1.48
N THR A 7 -9.29 4.24 -2.27
CA THR A 7 -8.07 4.12 -3.08
C THR A 7 -6.96 4.91 -2.42
N GLN A 8 -5.89 4.21 -2.02
CA GLN A 8 -4.74 4.80 -1.39
C GLN A 8 -3.56 4.85 -2.34
N ARG A 9 -2.83 5.95 -2.31
CA ARG A 9 -1.57 6.16 -3.03
C ARG A 9 -0.51 6.64 -2.05
N ILE A 10 0.75 6.42 -2.43
CA ILE A 10 1.88 6.96 -1.69
C ILE A 10 1.74 8.49 -1.59
N CYS A 11 2.18 9.06 -0.46
CA CYS A 11 2.17 10.51 -0.23
C CYS A 11 2.83 11.28 -1.38
N SER A 12 2.24 12.43 -1.75
CA SER A 12 2.69 13.22 -2.89
C SER A 12 4.14 13.65 -2.77
N ASN A 13 4.56 14.08 -1.57
CA ASN A 13 5.92 14.54 -1.30
C ASN A 13 6.96 13.46 -1.63
N PHE A 14 6.69 12.20 -1.30
CA PHE A 14 7.62 11.11 -1.60
C PHE A 14 7.79 10.90 -3.12
N ARG A 15 6.69 11.02 -3.89
CA ARG A 15 6.76 10.91 -5.36
C ARG A 15 7.56 12.05 -5.97
N ILE A 16 7.41 13.27 -5.45
CA ILE A 16 8.18 14.45 -5.88
C ILE A 16 9.66 14.26 -5.57
N ILE A 17 10.00 13.84 -4.35
CA ILE A 17 11.40 13.58 -3.95
C ILE A 17 12.04 12.54 -4.87
N LEU A 18 11.34 11.45 -5.17
CA LEU A 18 11.84 10.41 -6.07
C LEU A 18 12.08 10.93 -7.49
N PHE A 19 11.19 11.79 -7.98
CA PHE A 19 11.35 12.43 -9.30
C PHE A 19 12.55 13.38 -9.33
N ILE A 20 12.73 14.22 -8.30
CA ILE A 20 13.90 15.10 -8.19
C ILE A 20 15.19 14.29 -8.17
N LEU A 21 15.25 13.20 -7.40
CA LEU A 21 16.42 12.33 -7.34
C LEU A 21 16.77 11.72 -8.72
N PHE A 22 15.75 11.34 -9.48
CA PHE A 22 15.95 10.85 -10.85
C PHE A 22 16.49 11.92 -11.80
N VAL A 23 15.96 13.14 -11.72
CA VAL A 23 16.47 14.26 -12.53
C VAL A 23 17.94 14.54 -12.19
N VAL A 24 18.29 14.58 -10.91
CA VAL A 24 19.68 14.77 -10.45
C VAL A 24 20.59 13.65 -10.97
N PHE A 25 20.16 12.39 -10.87
CA PHE A 25 20.89 11.26 -11.42
C PHE A 25 21.13 11.40 -12.93
N LEU A 26 20.09 11.77 -13.69
CA LEU A 26 20.18 11.94 -15.14
C LEU A 26 21.08 13.12 -15.54
N THR A 27 21.04 14.24 -14.80
CA THR A 27 21.96 15.36 -15.05
C THR A 27 23.41 14.98 -14.76
N LEU A 28 23.65 14.16 -13.73
CA LEU A 28 24.99 13.73 -13.35
C LEU A 28 25.59 12.77 -14.39
N THR A 29 24.82 11.82 -14.91
CA THR A 29 25.30 10.88 -15.93
C THR A 29 25.65 11.60 -17.24
N ILE A 30 24.84 12.58 -17.65
CA ILE A 30 25.12 13.43 -18.81
C ILE A 30 26.40 14.26 -18.58
N PHE A 31 26.52 14.92 -17.43
CA PHE A 31 27.70 15.74 -17.11
C PHE A 31 29.00 14.93 -17.09
N LEU A 32 28.96 13.70 -16.57
CA LEU A 32 30.11 12.81 -16.50
C LEU A 32 30.40 12.06 -17.82
N ASN A 33 29.56 12.23 -18.86
CA ASN A 33 29.62 11.49 -20.13
C ASN A 33 29.68 9.96 -19.92
N VAL A 34 28.94 9.44 -18.93
CA VAL A 34 28.87 8.00 -18.65
C VAL A 34 27.64 7.41 -19.33
N ASP A 35 27.85 6.50 -20.29
CA ASP A 35 26.77 5.76 -20.92
C ASP A 35 26.16 4.75 -19.95
N PHE A 36 24.92 5.02 -19.53
CA PHE A 36 24.24 4.25 -18.49
C PHE A 36 22.78 3.92 -18.86
N ILE A 37 22.53 3.58 -20.13
CA ILE A 37 21.19 3.35 -20.69
C ILE A 37 20.39 2.35 -19.86
N VAL A 38 20.98 1.20 -19.51
CA VAL A 38 20.30 0.16 -18.72
C VAL A 38 19.89 0.69 -17.35
N GLY A 39 20.76 1.41 -16.65
CA GLY A 39 20.44 1.99 -15.35
C GLY A 39 19.36 3.07 -15.44
N THR A 40 19.41 3.92 -16.46
CA THR A 40 18.36 4.93 -16.71
C THR A 40 16.99 4.28 -16.95
N ILE A 41 16.93 3.22 -17.75
CA ILE A 41 15.69 2.46 -17.97
C ILE A 41 15.20 1.84 -16.66
N MET A 42 16.06 1.22 -15.86
CA MET A 42 15.67 0.64 -14.57
C MET A 42 15.12 1.71 -13.61
N CYS A 43 15.78 2.88 -13.53
CA CYS A 43 15.31 4.00 -12.71
C CYS A 43 13.94 4.52 -13.19
N LEU A 44 13.74 4.62 -14.50
CA LEU A 44 12.46 5.06 -15.08
C LEU A 44 11.34 4.04 -14.77
N VAL A 45 11.60 2.74 -14.93
CA VAL A 45 10.65 1.68 -14.57
C VAL A 45 10.29 1.76 -13.08
N PHE A 46 11.28 1.98 -12.21
CA PHE A 46 11.07 2.15 -10.79
C PHE A 46 10.17 3.37 -10.49
N LEU A 47 10.46 4.53 -11.09
CA LEU A 47 9.61 5.72 -10.96
C LEU A 47 8.17 5.45 -11.38
N ILE A 48 7.98 4.82 -12.53
CA ILE A 48 6.65 4.49 -13.06
C ILE A 48 5.90 3.60 -12.07
N ILE A 49 6.54 2.55 -11.55
CA ILE A 49 5.94 1.65 -10.54
C ILE A 49 5.46 2.47 -9.34
N PHE A 50 6.29 3.34 -8.77
CA PHE A 50 5.94 4.16 -7.61
C PHE A 50 4.86 5.21 -7.91
N TYR A 51 4.79 5.69 -9.15
CA TYR A 51 3.77 6.63 -9.60
C TYR A 51 2.39 5.98 -9.71
N ILE A 52 2.32 4.76 -10.25
CA ILE A 52 1.07 4.02 -10.46
C ILE A 52 0.65 3.17 -9.24
N LEU A 53 1.56 2.97 -8.28
CA LEU A 53 1.33 2.14 -7.10
C LEU A 53 0.12 2.63 -6.32
N LYS A 54 -0.90 1.78 -6.22
CA LYS A 54 -2.13 2.07 -5.46
C LYS A 54 -2.65 0.83 -4.77
N LEU A 55 -3.22 1.03 -3.59
CA LEU A 55 -4.00 0.03 -2.88
C LEU A 55 -5.47 0.41 -2.98
N ASN A 56 -6.26 -0.46 -3.59
CA ASN A 56 -7.71 -0.36 -3.54
C ASN A 56 -8.20 -1.25 -2.40
N LEU A 57 -9.12 -0.73 -1.59
CA LEU A 57 -9.80 -1.43 -0.52
C LEU A 57 -11.29 -1.20 -0.67
N THR A 58 -12.05 -2.28 -0.68
CA THR A 58 -13.51 -2.25 -0.75
C THR A 58 -14.08 -3.18 0.32
N VAL A 59 -15.07 -2.71 1.06
CA VAL A 59 -15.78 -3.49 2.07
C VAL A 59 -17.22 -3.69 1.62
N TYR A 60 -17.65 -4.95 1.59
CA TYR A 60 -19.01 -5.39 1.31
C TYR A 60 -19.66 -5.95 2.58
N ASP A 61 -20.92 -6.37 2.49
CA ASP A 61 -21.66 -6.98 3.60
C ASP A 61 -21.14 -8.35 4.02
N ASP A 62 -20.50 -9.08 3.11
CA ASP A 62 -20.04 -10.46 3.30
C ASP A 62 -18.52 -10.63 3.22
N ARG A 63 -17.79 -9.63 2.67
CA ARG A 63 -16.36 -9.74 2.40
C ARG A 63 -15.63 -8.40 2.33
N ILE A 64 -14.31 -8.48 2.46
CA ILE A 64 -13.36 -7.40 2.25
C ILE A 64 -12.53 -7.75 1.02
N GLU A 65 -12.50 -6.85 0.04
CA GLU A 65 -11.67 -6.97 -1.16
C GLU A 65 -10.53 -5.96 -1.13
N TYR A 66 -9.32 -6.40 -1.46
CA TYR A 66 -8.18 -5.51 -1.60
C TYR A 66 -7.30 -5.86 -2.80
N LYS A 67 -6.75 -4.83 -3.45
CA LYS A 67 -5.87 -4.98 -4.61
C LYS A 67 -4.72 -3.99 -4.57
N LEU A 68 -3.50 -4.50 -4.53
CA LEU A 68 -2.29 -3.71 -4.69
C LEU A 68 -1.90 -3.69 -6.17
N PHE A 69 -2.22 -2.61 -6.89
CA PHE A 69 -1.84 -2.47 -8.30
C PHE A 69 -0.45 -1.82 -8.41
N PRO A 70 0.46 -2.33 -9.26
CA PRO A 70 0.27 -3.36 -10.30
C PRO A 70 0.59 -4.80 -9.87
N PHE A 71 0.97 -5.03 -8.61
CA PHE A 71 1.50 -6.32 -8.15
C PHE A 71 0.45 -7.45 -8.04
N HIS A 72 -0.82 -7.12 -7.84
CA HIS A 72 -1.93 -8.07 -7.81
C HIS A 72 -2.66 -8.09 -9.15
N LYS A 73 -2.70 -9.27 -9.79
CA LYS A 73 -3.47 -9.49 -11.02
C LYS A 73 -4.98 -9.36 -10.75
N SER A 74 -5.48 -10.00 -9.70
CA SER A 74 -6.89 -10.01 -9.26
C SER A 74 -7.07 -9.43 -7.85
N ASN A 75 -8.32 -9.15 -7.48
CA ASN A 75 -8.67 -8.77 -6.11
C ASN A 75 -8.37 -9.94 -5.16
N ARG A 76 -7.79 -9.64 -4.00
CA ARG A 76 -7.70 -10.57 -2.88
C ARG A 76 -8.95 -10.40 -2.03
N VAL A 77 -9.53 -11.50 -1.58
CA VAL A 77 -10.80 -11.52 -0.86
C VAL A 77 -10.61 -12.15 0.51
N ILE A 78 -11.20 -11.54 1.53
CA ILE A 78 -11.36 -12.11 2.88
C ILE A 78 -12.84 -12.09 3.21
N MET A 79 -13.41 -13.26 3.46
CA MET A 79 -14.81 -13.36 3.89
C MET A 79 -14.95 -12.88 5.33
N LEU A 80 -15.97 -12.09 5.65
CA LEU A 80 -16.20 -11.57 7.01
C LEU A 80 -16.39 -12.71 8.02
N ASN A 81 -17.03 -13.82 7.60
CA ASN A 81 -17.20 -15.01 8.43
C ASN A 81 -15.87 -15.72 8.80
N SER A 82 -14.77 -15.44 8.10
CA SER A 82 -13.46 -16.02 8.34
C SER A 82 -12.62 -15.17 9.29
N ILE A 83 -13.13 -14.02 9.73
CA ILE A 83 -12.41 -13.08 10.60
C ILE A 83 -12.66 -13.45 12.06
N VAL A 84 -11.57 -13.70 12.78
CA VAL A 84 -11.59 -13.97 14.23
C VAL A 84 -11.62 -12.67 15.02
N LYS A 85 -10.84 -11.67 14.58
CA LYS A 85 -10.66 -10.43 15.33
C LYS A 85 -10.25 -9.27 14.43
N ILE A 86 -10.84 -8.11 14.67
CA ILE A 86 -10.46 -6.83 14.06
C ILE A 86 -10.01 -5.89 15.18
N ASP A 87 -8.78 -5.39 15.08
CA ASP A 87 -8.23 -4.41 16.02
C ASP A 87 -7.73 -3.17 15.27
N THR A 88 -7.75 -2.04 15.95
CA THR A 88 -7.20 -0.79 15.45
C THR A 88 -5.89 -0.46 16.17
N ILE A 89 -4.81 -0.22 15.42
CA ILE A 89 -3.48 0.07 15.96
C ILE A 89 -2.87 1.30 15.30
N ARG A 90 -2.18 2.13 16.09
CA ARG A 90 -1.42 3.27 15.56
C ARG A 90 -0.11 2.79 14.91
N PRO A 91 0.28 3.32 13.73
CA PRO A 91 1.55 3.00 13.07
C PRO A 91 2.78 3.19 13.96
N SER A 92 2.79 4.21 14.81
CA SER A 92 3.88 4.50 15.74
C SER A 92 4.13 3.38 16.75
N LYS A 93 3.08 2.69 17.22
CA LYS A 93 3.20 1.51 18.10
C LYS A 93 3.87 0.32 17.41
N LEU A 94 3.93 0.32 16.08
CA LEU A 94 4.61 -0.69 15.26
C LEU A 94 5.98 -0.22 14.74
N GLY A 95 6.45 0.96 15.16
CA GLY A 95 7.72 1.54 14.70
C GLY A 95 7.73 1.88 13.22
N ILE A 96 6.58 2.28 12.65
CA ILE A 96 6.45 2.52 11.21
C ILE A 96 6.46 4.01 10.92
N PHE A 97 7.40 4.41 10.07
CA PHE A 97 7.53 5.75 9.53
C PHE A 97 7.44 5.67 7.99
N GLY A 98 6.59 6.49 7.37
CA GLY A 98 6.40 6.48 5.90
C GLY A 98 5.38 5.48 5.38
N PHE A 99 5.64 4.82 4.25
CA PHE A 99 4.79 3.76 3.70
C PHE A 99 5.43 2.39 3.96
N LYS A 100 4.62 1.32 4.01
CA LYS A 100 5.10 -0.04 4.21
C LYS A 100 4.28 -1.03 3.40
N ILE A 101 4.98 -1.88 2.67
CA ILE A 101 4.41 -3.00 1.92
C ILE A 101 5.20 -4.23 2.33
N LYS A 102 4.51 -5.24 2.89
CA LYS A 102 5.13 -6.52 3.26
C LYS A 102 4.14 -7.63 2.94
N ASN A 103 4.61 -8.69 2.31
CA ASN A 103 3.83 -9.89 2.10
C ASN A 103 4.64 -11.10 2.58
N THR A 104 4.11 -11.82 3.57
CA THR A 104 4.73 -13.00 4.17
C THR A 104 3.70 -14.12 4.30
N PRO A 105 4.13 -15.39 4.42
CA PRO A 105 3.19 -16.50 4.59
C PRO A 105 2.25 -16.34 5.80
N SER A 106 2.74 -15.71 6.87
CA SER A 106 1.98 -15.44 8.10
C SER A 106 1.08 -14.21 8.02
N GLY A 107 1.18 -13.40 6.98
CA GLY A 107 0.40 -12.18 6.89
C GLY A 107 0.93 -11.13 5.92
N THR A 108 0.09 -10.14 5.72
CA THR A 108 0.28 -9.09 4.73
C THR A 108 0.12 -7.72 5.39
N PHE A 109 0.92 -6.77 4.96
CA PHE A 109 0.92 -5.40 5.46
C PHE A 109 0.92 -4.43 4.30
N TYR A 110 -0.13 -3.61 4.20
CA TYR A 110 -0.18 -2.45 3.33
C TYR A 110 -0.45 -1.18 4.14
N TYR A 111 0.46 -0.20 4.03
CA TYR A 111 0.33 1.10 4.69
C TYR A 111 0.83 2.19 3.76
N PHE A 112 -0.08 3.05 3.30
CA PHE A 112 0.18 4.15 2.36
C PHE A 112 0.03 5.53 3.03
N GLY A 113 0.22 5.57 4.35
CA GLY A 113 0.00 6.74 5.20
C GLY A 113 -1.38 6.76 5.85
N GLY A 114 -1.56 7.69 6.79
CA GLY A 114 -2.70 7.75 7.72
C GLY A 114 -2.20 7.74 9.16
N ASN A 115 -3.11 7.69 10.13
CA ASN A 115 -2.73 7.63 11.55
C ASN A 115 -3.11 6.30 12.21
N THR A 116 -3.67 5.39 11.42
CA THR A 116 -4.35 4.22 11.92
C THR A 116 -4.21 3.04 10.96
N ILE A 117 -4.06 1.85 11.52
CA ILE A 117 -3.99 0.57 10.82
C ILE A 117 -5.05 -0.35 11.40
N MET A 118 -5.82 -0.97 10.52
CA MET A 118 -6.70 -2.07 10.87
C MET A 118 -5.93 -3.39 10.78
N ARG A 119 -6.00 -4.17 11.86
CA ARG A 119 -5.44 -5.51 11.98
C ARG A 119 -6.58 -6.51 11.95
N ILE A 120 -6.63 -7.29 10.90
CA ILE A 120 -7.61 -8.36 10.69
C ILE A 120 -6.88 -9.68 10.90
N ARG A 121 -7.36 -10.49 11.84
CA ARG A 121 -6.89 -11.87 12.05
C ARG A 121 -7.94 -12.83 11.54
N THR A 122 -7.54 -13.76 10.69
CA THR A 122 -8.44 -14.77 10.11
C THR A 122 -8.30 -16.12 10.83
N ILE A 123 -9.30 -16.99 10.65
CA ILE A 123 -9.36 -18.32 11.28
C ILE A 123 -8.18 -19.23 10.91
N ASP A 124 -7.57 -18.99 9.74
CA ASP A 124 -6.38 -19.70 9.25
C ASP A 124 -5.07 -19.15 9.83
N GLY A 125 -5.15 -18.24 10.81
CA GLY A 125 -4.00 -17.66 11.50
C GLY A 125 -3.29 -16.55 10.73
N LYS A 126 -3.74 -16.19 9.52
CA LYS A 126 -3.15 -15.09 8.77
C LYS A 126 -3.54 -13.74 9.37
N VAL A 127 -2.63 -12.78 9.23
CA VAL A 127 -2.84 -11.41 9.69
C VAL A 127 -2.77 -10.44 8.53
N LEU A 128 -3.81 -9.66 8.31
CA LEU A 128 -3.83 -8.55 7.37
C LEU A 128 -3.78 -7.22 8.13
N LEU A 129 -2.75 -6.42 7.86
CA LEU A 129 -2.58 -5.06 8.36
C LEU A 129 -2.81 -4.08 7.22
N ILE A 130 -3.90 -3.33 7.26
CA ILE A 130 -4.20 -2.29 6.26
C ILE A 130 -4.32 -0.93 6.93
N GLY A 131 -3.49 0.01 6.47
CA GLY A 131 -3.64 1.43 6.80
C GLY A 131 -4.93 2.00 6.24
N THR A 132 -5.55 2.94 6.95
CA THR A 132 -6.66 3.73 6.42
C THR A 132 -6.55 5.19 6.84
N ARG A 133 -6.99 6.10 5.97
CA ARG A 133 -7.18 7.52 6.31
C ARG A 133 -8.60 7.81 6.79
N LYS A 134 -9.52 6.84 6.68
CA LYS A 134 -10.96 6.97 6.96
C LYS A 134 -11.42 5.89 7.94
N ILE A 135 -10.71 5.73 9.06
CA ILE A 135 -10.96 4.63 10.02
C ILE A 135 -12.41 4.56 10.49
N GLU A 136 -13.03 5.69 10.83
CA GLU A 136 -14.40 5.74 11.31
C GLU A 136 -15.40 5.17 10.29
N LYS A 137 -15.21 5.51 9.00
CA LYS A 137 -16.06 4.98 7.91
C LYS A 137 -15.85 3.50 7.69
N MET A 138 -14.61 3.03 7.84
CA MET A 138 -14.26 1.63 7.68
C MET A 138 -14.79 0.78 8.84
N GLU A 139 -14.68 1.26 10.08
CA GLU A 139 -15.27 0.62 11.26
C GLU A 139 -16.80 0.58 11.17
N HIS A 140 -17.43 1.65 10.70
CA HIS A 140 -18.88 1.64 10.45
C HIS A 140 -19.29 0.63 9.37
N ALA A 141 -18.47 0.43 8.33
CA ALA A 141 -18.76 -0.54 7.27
C ALA A 141 -18.61 -2.01 7.72
N LEU A 142 -17.89 -2.25 8.82
CA LEU A 142 -17.62 -3.59 9.37
C LEU A 142 -18.52 -3.95 10.56
N LYS A 143 -19.39 -3.02 10.98
CA LYS A 143 -20.50 -3.28 11.90
C LYS A 143 -21.71 -3.77 11.12
#